data_AF-A0A2R7Y1Y6-F1
#
_entry.id   AF-A0A2R7Y1Y6-F1
#
_cell.length_a   1.000
_cell.length_b   1.000
_cell.length_c   1.000
_cell.angle_alpha   90.00
_cell.angle_beta   90.00
_cell.angle_gamma   90.00
#
_symmetry.space_group_name_H-M   'P 1'
#
loop_
_entity.id
_entity.type
_entity.pdbx_description
1 polymer ?
#
loop_
_entity_poly.entity_id
_entity_poly.type
_entity_poly.pdbx_seq_one_letter_code
_entity_poly.pdbx_strand_id
1 'polypeptide(L)'
;MPFTPLHLGPALVLGYVFKKGVHWPTFIIAGLIVDVEPLLVFTGLLKDYPLHGYLHTFLTSLIAGSLLGYGMFYVDRFLRTYFKGLALVGEGREGLRNYVLAGVLGWALHVLLDAPLYYDIKPFYPLLTNPFLISRDYVHLYLNLTFLTLLAGVITYSINLFKVNSSIYGLPQTLMQVGTSLILASILLLSTFNPLSLPTSIAVVTCGLTVLYTAMTYLVNQRKRRTLTSLACMLVALSIITLRFTYLRIPYNDVELFLTKLINDWLLSTLLPWAMVLIGLLLLYHPARDLARELNSRRFLHIYIALVIGWTLTIVVIGIFVFTTALLLMLLEITKTRGPASIE
;
A
#
# COMPACT_ATOMS: atom_id res chain seq x y z
N MET A 1 -13.33 -6.52 -10.42
CA MET A 1 -11.95 -6.34 -10.92
C MET A 1 -11.06 -7.21 -10.07
N PRO A 2 -10.18 -8.03 -10.64
CA PRO A 2 -9.47 -9.08 -9.91
C PRO A 2 -8.32 -8.60 -9.01
N PHE A 3 -8.11 -7.28 -8.86
CA PHE A 3 -6.99 -6.73 -8.09
C PHE A 3 -7.41 -5.50 -7.29
N THR A 4 -8.39 -5.65 -6.39
CA THR A 4 -8.73 -4.51 -5.55
C THR A 4 -7.88 -4.54 -4.27
N PRO A 5 -7.27 -3.41 -3.88
CA PRO A 5 -6.63 -3.28 -2.57
C PRO A 5 -7.61 -3.44 -1.39
N LEU A 6 -8.91 -3.65 -1.66
CA LEU A 6 -9.96 -3.71 -0.66
C LEU A 6 -9.78 -4.92 0.28
N HIS A 7 -9.18 -6.02 -0.19
CA HIS A 7 -8.83 -7.18 0.63
C HIS A 7 -7.78 -6.86 1.71
N LEU A 8 -6.88 -5.91 1.44
CA LEU A 8 -5.83 -5.51 2.37
C LEU A 8 -6.42 -4.87 3.64
N GLY A 9 -7.57 -4.20 3.55
CA GLY A 9 -8.18 -3.51 4.68
C GLY A 9 -8.53 -4.42 5.85
N PRO A 10 -9.44 -5.39 5.64
CA PRO A 10 -9.76 -6.40 6.64
C PRO A 10 -8.52 -7.18 7.10
N ALA A 11 -7.57 -7.46 6.19
CA ALA A 11 -6.33 -8.14 6.54
C ALA A 11 -5.46 -7.34 7.53
N LEU A 12 -5.35 -6.02 7.35
CA LEU A 12 -4.63 -5.13 8.27
C LEU A 12 -5.34 -5.02 9.62
N VAL A 13 -6.66 -4.82 9.64
CA VAL A 13 -7.45 -4.66 10.87
C VAL A 13 -7.48 -5.95 11.67
N LEU A 14 -7.93 -7.06 11.06
CA LEU A 14 -8.05 -8.34 11.75
C LEU A 14 -6.69 -8.93 12.07
N GLY A 15 -5.70 -8.77 11.19
CA GLY A 15 -4.33 -9.18 11.47
C GLY A 15 -3.75 -8.47 12.69
N TYR A 16 -4.02 -7.16 12.86
CA TYR A 16 -3.64 -6.43 14.07
C TYR A 16 -4.36 -6.94 15.32
N VAL A 17 -5.67 -7.21 15.23
CA VAL A 17 -6.47 -7.76 16.36
C VAL A 17 -5.97 -9.13 16.78
N PHE A 18 -5.65 -10.00 15.80
CA PHE A 18 -5.23 -11.38 16.04
C PHE A 18 -3.71 -11.57 16.16
N LYS A 19 -2.89 -10.51 16.11
CA LYS A 19 -1.42 -10.59 16.04
C LYS A 19 -0.74 -11.37 17.17
N LYS A 20 -1.44 -11.66 18.28
CA LYS A 20 -0.96 -12.54 19.36
C LYS A 20 -1.02 -14.04 19.01
N GLY A 21 -1.92 -14.43 18.11
CA GLY A 21 -2.19 -15.83 17.73
C GLY A 21 -1.90 -16.16 16.26
N VAL A 22 -1.69 -15.16 15.41
CA VAL A 22 -1.37 -15.33 13.99
C VAL A 22 -0.12 -14.53 13.61
N HIS A 23 0.70 -15.08 12.71
CA HIS A 23 1.80 -14.33 12.12
C HIS A 23 1.24 -13.29 11.12
N TRP A 24 1.25 -12.01 11.51
CA TRP A 24 0.53 -10.95 10.80
C TRP A 24 0.96 -10.78 9.32
N PRO A 25 2.25 -10.80 8.94
CA PRO A 25 2.64 -10.76 7.53
C PRO A 25 2.08 -11.92 6.71
N THR A 26 2.07 -13.13 7.26
CA THR A 26 1.51 -14.31 6.58
C THR A 26 0.01 -14.14 6.37
N PHE A 27 -0.70 -13.58 7.35
CA PHE A 27 -2.14 -13.32 7.25
C PHE A 27 -2.44 -12.33 6.12
N ILE A 28 -1.65 -11.25 6.01
CA ILE A 28 -1.77 -10.29 4.91
C ILE A 28 -1.47 -10.95 3.56
N ILE A 29 -0.34 -11.66 3.44
CA ILE A 29 0.08 -12.30 2.18
C ILE A 29 -0.95 -13.34 1.73
N ALA A 30 -1.48 -14.13 2.66
CA ALA A 30 -2.51 -15.13 2.38
C ALA A 30 -3.81 -14.51 1.84
N GLY A 31 -4.18 -13.32 2.33
CA GLY A 31 -5.34 -12.59 1.81
C GLY A 31 -5.12 -11.90 0.46
N LEU A 32 -3.89 -11.85 -0.05
CA LEU A 32 -3.57 -11.21 -1.34
C LEU A 32 -3.20 -12.22 -2.43
N ILE A 33 -2.61 -13.36 -2.06
CA ILE A 33 -2.11 -14.35 -3.04
C ILE A 33 -3.25 -15.06 -3.79
N VAL A 34 -4.46 -15.07 -3.25
CA VAL A 34 -5.63 -15.73 -3.86
C VAL A 34 -5.98 -15.10 -5.21
N ASP A 35 -5.76 -13.78 -5.36
CA ASP A 35 -5.94 -13.03 -6.60
C ASP A 35 -5.02 -13.48 -7.75
N VAL A 36 -4.02 -14.34 -7.48
CA VAL A 36 -3.21 -14.96 -8.54
C VAL A 36 -4.07 -15.83 -9.46
N GLU A 37 -5.13 -16.47 -8.97
CA GLU A 37 -6.03 -17.27 -9.82
C GLU A 37 -6.71 -16.42 -10.90
N PRO A 38 -7.49 -15.38 -10.57
CA PRO A 38 -8.10 -14.54 -11.59
C PRO A 38 -7.06 -13.76 -12.41
N LEU A 39 -5.84 -13.52 -11.91
CA LEU A 39 -4.72 -13.00 -12.72
C LEU A 39 -4.32 -13.94 -13.86
N LEU A 40 -4.19 -15.22 -13.57
CA LEU A 40 -3.81 -16.21 -14.58
C LEU A 40 -4.92 -16.37 -15.63
N VAL A 41 -6.18 -16.23 -15.23
CA VAL A 41 -7.32 -16.19 -16.17
C VAL A 41 -7.27 -14.93 -17.02
N PHE A 42 -7.13 -13.75 -16.41
CA PHE A 42 -7.12 -12.47 -17.11
C PHE A 42 -5.95 -12.35 -18.10
N THR A 43 -4.80 -12.93 -17.78
CA THR A 43 -3.62 -12.98 -18.67
C THR A 43 -3.73 -14.03 -19.77
N GLY A 44 -4.80 -14.85 -19.77
CA GLY A 44 -5.03 -15.91 -20.76
C GLY A 44 -4.15 -17.16 -20.56
N LEU A 45 -3.44 -17.25 -19.43
CA LEU A 45 -2.63 -18.42 -19.07
C LEU A 45 -3.51 -19.61 -18.65
N LEU A 46 -4.69 -19.34 -18.09
CA LEU A 46 -5.74 -20.34 -17.84
C LEU A 46 -6.89 -20.14 -18.81
N LYS A 47 -6.91 -20.94 -19.89
CA LYS A 47 -8.01 -20.97 -20.86
C LYS A 47 -9.14 -21.84 -20.35
N ASP A 48 -10.38 -21.44 -20.65
CA ASP A 48 -11.60 -22.19 -20.30
C ASP A 48 -11.78 -22.47 -18.80
N TYR A 49 -11.17 -21.64 -17.96
CA TYR A 49 -11.25 -21.69 -16.50
C TYR A 49 -12.18 -20.57 -15.99
N PRO A 50 -13.05 -20.81 -14.99
CA PRO A 50 -13.87 -19.75 -14.41
C PRO A 50 -12.98 -18.65 -13.82
N LEU A 51 -13.47 -17.41 -13.78
CA LEU A 51 -12.69 -16.30 -13.25
C LEU A 51 -12.25 -16.58 -11.79
N HIS A 52 -13.17 -17.10 -10.98
CA HIS A 52 -12.89 -17.63 -9.65
C HIS A 52 -13.18 -19.13 -9.64
N GLY A 53 -12.15 -19.92 -9.39
CA GLY A 53 -12.22 -21.37 -9.40
C GLY A 53 -11.88 -21.98 -8.05
N TYR A 54 -11.02 -22.99 -8.04
CA TYR A 54 -10.71 -23.78 -6.86
C TYR A 54 -9.97 -23.00 -5.77
N LEU A 55 -9.24 -21.92 -6.09
CA LEU A 55 -8.60 -21.11 -5.04
C LEU A 55 -9.63 -20.35 -4.18
N HIS A 56 -10.82 -20.08 -4.72
CA HIS A 56 -11.90 -19.38 -4.03
C HIS A 56 -12.84 -20.33 -3.26
N THR A 57 -12.27 -21.30 -2.54
CA THR A 57 -13.02 -22.23 -1.69
C THR A 57 -12.44 -22.29 -0.28
N PHE A 58 -13.28 -22.54 0.73
CA PHE A 58 -12.80 -22.72 2.10
C PHE A 58 -12.02 -24.03 2.30
N LEU A 59 -12.24 -25.03 1.43
CA LEU A 59 -11.41 -26.23 1.46
C LEU A 59 -9.98 -25.91 1.01
N THR A 60 -9.82 -25.11 -0.05
CA THR A 60 -8.50 -24.68 -0.50
C THR A 60 -7.85 -23.73 0.49
N SER A 61 -8.60 -22.87 1.19
CA SER A 61 -8.02 -22.06 2.27
C SER A 61 -7.40 -22.91 3.37
N LEU A 62 -8.00 -24.07 3.72
CA LEU A 62 -7.40 -25.02 4.65
C LEU A 62 -6.11 -25.63 4.09
N ILE A 63 -6.11 -26.10 2.84
CA ILE A 63 -4.97 -26.81 2.25
C ILE A 63 -3.86 -25.84 1.83
N ALA A 64 -4.14 -24.97 0.87
CA ALA A 64 -3.18 -24.02 0.31
C ALA A 64 -2.78 -22.94 1.32
N GLY A 65 -3.71 -22.48 2.16
CA GLY A 65 -3.38 -21.58 3.27
C GLY A 65 -2.44 -22.22 4.30
N SER A 66 -2.63 -23.51 4.61
CA SER A 66 -1.68 -24.24 5.48
C SER A 66 -0.30 -24.38 4.84
N LEU A 67 -0.24 -24.72 3.55
CA LEU A 67 1.02 -24.83 2.81
C LEU A 67 1.75 -23.49 2.73
N LEU A 68 1.02 -22.39 2.46
CA LEU A 68 1.57 -21.04 2.47
C LEU A 68 2.11 -20.66 3.85
N GLY A 69 1.35 -20.93 4.91
CA GLY A 69 1.79 -20.70 6.28
C GLY A 69 3.06 -21.49 6.63
N TYR A 70 3.10 -22.78 6.26
CA TYR A 70 4.28 -23.62 6.41
C TYR A 70 5.48 -23.07 5.64
N GLY A 71 5.31 -22.67 4.37
CA GLY A 71 6.37 -22.04 3.58
C GLY A 71 6.87 -20.73 4.21
N MET A 72 5.94 -19.87 4.64
CA MET A 72 6.25 -18.61 5.31
C MET A 72 7.02 -18.82 6.61
N PHE A 73 6.78 -19.90 7.35
CA PHE A 73 7.56 -20.22 8.54
C PHE A 73 9.06 -20.32 8.22
N TYR A 74 9.45 -20.92 7.10
CA TYR A 74 10.87 -21.01 6.70
C TYR A 74 11.40 -19.73 6.05
N VAL A 75 10.60 -19.07 5.22
CA VAL A 75 10.98 -17.84 4.50
C VAL A 75 11.15 -16.67 5.46
N ASP A 76 10.37 -16.63 6.54
CA ASP A 76 10.36 -15.53 7.50
C ASP A 76 11.75 -15.22 8.05
N ARG A 77 12.63 -16.21 8.26
CA ARG A 77 14.01 -15.94 8.74
C ARG A 77 14.79 -14.94 7.87
N PHE A 78 14.46 -14.85 6.56
CA PHE A 78 15.08 -13.91 5.63
C PHE A 78 14.34 -12.57 5.55
N LEU A 79 13.03 -12.57 5.79
CA LEU A 79 12.16 -11.39 5.68
C LEU A 79 11.94 -10.68 7.01
N ARG A 80 12.25 -11.33 8.14
CA ARG A 80 11.91 -10.88 9.48
C ARG A 80 12.49 -9.53 9.85
N THR A 81 13.70 -9.22 9.38
CA THR A 81 14.30 -7.89 9.58
C THR A 81 13.43 -6.79 8.98
N TYR A 82 12.86 -7.03 7.79
CA TYR A 82 11.96 -6.10 7.13
C TYR A 82 10.60 -6.04 7.85
N PHE A 83 10.04 -7.18 8.24
CA PHE A 83 8.77 -7.20 8.98
C PHE A 83 8.86 -6.52 10.35
N LYS A 84 9.98 -6.67 11.06
CA LYS A 84 10.26 -5.94 12.31
C LYS A 84 10.33 -4.44 12.05
N GLY A 85 11.07 -4.05 11.02
CA GLY A 85 11.18 -2.67 10.58
C GLY A 85 9.84 -2.02 10.24
N LEU A 86 8.92 -2.79 9.67
CA LEU A 86 7.54 -2.38 9.37
C LEU A 86 6.58 -2.56 10.56
N ALA A 87 7.07 -2.88 11.75
CA ALA A 87 6.28 -3.14 12.96
C ALA A 87 5.18 -4.21 12.79
N LEU A 88 5.36 -5.15 11.86
CA LEU A 88 4.40 -6.23 11.59
C LEU A 88 4.60 -7.44 12.49
N VAL A 89 5.79 -7.61 13.07
CA VAL A 89 6.14 -8.71 13.98
C VAL A 89 6.89 -8.19 15.20
N GLY A 90 6.80 -8.93 16.31
CA GLY A 90 7.50 -8.60 17.55
C GLY A 90 8.94 -9.13 17.62
N GLU A 91 9.56 -9.01 18.79
CA GLU A 91 10.94 -9.45 19.01
C GLU A 91 11.12 -10.97 18.98
N GLY A 92 10.14 -11.71 19.52
CA GLY A 92 10.08 -13.18 19.52
C GLY A 92 9.48 -13.77 18.24
N ARG A 93 9.86 -15.01 17.91
CA ARG A 93 9.34 -15.71 16.73
C ARG A 93 8.15 -16.58 17.13
N GLU A 94 7.11 -16.50 16.33
CA GLU A 94 5.90 -17.27 16.51
C GLU A 94 6.13 -18.76 16.17
N GLY A 95 5.36 -19.65 16.80
CA GLY A 95 5.41 -21.08 16.47
C GLY A 95 4.77 -21.38 15.11
N LEU A 96 5.10 -22.53 14.50
CA LEU A 96 4.57 -22.96 13.20
C LEU A 96 3.03 -22.86 13.12
N ARG A 97 2.33 -23.21 14.21
CA ARG A 97 0.88 -23.10 14.31
C ARG A 97 0.37 -21.70 13.95
N ASN A 98 1.04 -20.64 14.41
CA ASN A 98 0.60 -19.26 14.16
C ASN A 98 0.73 -18.88 12.69
N TYR A 99 1.73 -19.41 11.97
CA TYR A 99 1.89 -19.18 10.53
C TYR A 99 0.84 -19.96 9.73
N VAL A 100 0.59 -21.22 10.10
CA VAL A 100 -0.45 -22.05 9.46
C VAL A 100 -1.83 -21.43 9.67
N LEU A 101 -2.17 -21.03 10.91
CA LEU A 101 -3.41 -20.32 11.21
C LEU A 101 -3.51 -18.99 10.45
N ALA A 102 -2.42 -18.23 10.36
CA ALA A 102 -2.40 -17.00 9.57
C ALA A 102 -2.71 -17.26 8.09
N GLY A 103 -2.10 -18.30 7.52
CA GLY A 103 -2.30 -18.69 6.12
C GLY A 103 -3.75 -19.11 5.84
N VAL A 104 -4.29 -20.00 6.68
CA VAL A 104 -5.68 -20.48 6.56
C VAL A 104 -6.68 -19.34 6.73
N LEU A 105 -6.55 -18.55 7.81
CA LEU A 105 -7.52 -17.50 8.12
C LEU A 105 -7.44 -16.33 7.15
N GLY A 106 -6.25 -15.95 6.68
CA GLY A 106 -6.08 -14.88 5.70
C GLY A 106 -6.67 -15.26 4.33
N TRP A 107 -6.43 -16.49 3.90
CA TRP A 107 -7.02 -17.03 2.67
C TRP A 107 -8.55 -17.16 2.80
N ALA A 108 -9.04 -17.70 3.92
CA ALA A 108 -10.48 -17.81 4.17
C ALA A 108 -11.17 -16.43 4.21
N LEU A 109 -10.51 -15.42 4.80
CA LEU A 109 -11.00 -14.04 4.80
C LEU A 109 -11.14 -13.51 3.38
N HIS A 110 -10.17 -13.77 2.49
CA HIS A 110 -10.26 -13.37 1.09
C HIS A 110 -11.49 -14.00 0.41
N VAL A 111 -11.66 -15.33 0.52
CA VAL A 111 -12.82 -16.03 -0.04
C VAL A 111 -14.14 -15.47 0.51
N LEU A 112 -14.18 -15.15 1.81
CA LEU A 112 -15.35 -14.55 2.45
C LEU A 112 -15.64 -13.13 1.97
N LEU A 113 -14.62 -12.37 1.55
CA LEU A 113 -14.78 -11.02 1.01
C LEU A 113 -15.31 -11.03 -0.42
N ASP A 114 -14.87 -12.01 -1.22
CA ASP A 114 -15.28 -12.12 -2.62
C ASP A 114 -16.59 -12.90 -2.82
N ALA A 115 -16.91 -13.86 -1.95
CA ALA A 115 -18.12 -14.66 -2.08
C ALA A 115 -19.42 -13.83 -2.18
N PRO A 116 -19.61 -12.71 -1.44
CA PRO A 116 -20.77 -11.84 -1.64
C PRO A 116 -20.88 -11.25 -3.06
N LEU A 117 -19.75 -10.99 -3.73
CA LEU A 117 -19.69 -10.21 -4.96
C LEU A 117 -19.85 -11.06 -6.23
N TYR A 118 -19.43 -12.32 -6.19
CA TYR A 118 -19.25 -13.12 -7.40
C TYR A 118 -20.09 -14.40 -7.38
N TYR A 119 -20.84 -14.60 -8.46
CA TYR A 119 -21.76 -15.73 -8.61
C TYR A 119 -21.04 -17.05 -8.98
N ASP A 120 -19.83 -16.97 -9.54
CA ASP A 120 -19.03 -18.13 -9.97
C ASP A 120 -18.23 -18.76 -8.83
N ILE A 121 -18.04 -18.03 -7.72
CA ILE A 121 -17.42 -18.53 -6.50
C ILE A 121 -18.30 -19.60 -5.84
N LYS A 122 -17.69 -20.72 -5.47
CA LYS A 122 -18.33 -21.86 -4.79
C LYS A 122 -17.63 -22.13 -3.45
N PRO A 123 -17.95 -21.37 -2.38
CA PRO A 123 -17.15 -21.38 -1.15
C PRO A 123 -17.05 -22.77 -0.50
N PHE A 124 -18.11 -23.58 -0.66
CA PHE A 124 -18.25 -24.92 -0.10
C PHE A 124 -18.17 -26.03 -1.15
N TYR A 125 -17.45 -25.82 -2.26
CA TYR A 125 -17.23 -26.86 -3.29
C TYR A 125 -16.89 -28.23 -2.65
N PRO A 126 -17.55 -29.33 -3.06
CA PRO A 126 -18.32 -29.54 -4.29
C PRO A 126 -19.77 -29.05 -4.28
N LEU A 127 -20.25 -28.42 -3.19
CA LEU A 127 -21.53 -27.71 -3.25
C LEU A 127 -21.42 -26.58 -4.25
N LEU A 128 -22.28 -26.60 -5.28
CA LEU A 128 -22.21 -25.68 -6.41
C LEU A 128 -22.90 -24.34 -6.16
N THR A 129 -23.36 -24.10 -4.92
CA THR A 129 -24.09 -22.90 -4.53
C THR A 129 -23.22 -21.94 -3.73
N ASN A 130 -23.50 -20.65 -3.89
CA ASN A 130 -22.91 -19.59 -3.09
C ASN A 130 -23.95 -19.01 -2.13
N PRO A 131 -23.92 -19.38 -0.83
CA PRO A 131 -24.91 -18.90 0.13
C PRO A 131 -24.67 -17.45 0.58
N PHE A 132 -23.52 -16.84 0.24
CA PHE A 132 -23.18 -15.49 0.64
C PHE A 132 -23.50 -14.44 -0.41
N LEU A 133 -23.92 -14.86 -1.62
CA LEU A 133 -24.18 -13.96 -2.73
C LEU A 133 -25.24 -12.92 -2.36
N ILE A 134 -24.89 -11.64 -2.46
CA ILE A 134 -25.82 -10.54 -2.16
C ILE A 134 -26.56 -10.09 -3.43
N SER A 135 -27.71 -9.43 -3.26
CA SER A 135 -28.36 -8.74 -4.39
C SER A 135 -27.43 -7.69 -4.98
N ARG A 136 -27.53 -7.49 -6.30
CA ARG A 136 -26.80 -6.44 -7.03
C ARG A 136 -27.01 -5.05 -6.43
N ASP A 137 -28.18 -4.80 -5.85
CA ASP A 137 -28.52 -3.53 -5.20
C ASP A 137 -27.60 -3.18 -4.03
N TYR A 138 -27.00 -4.18 -3.38
CA TYR A 138 -26.12 -3.99 -2.21
C TYR A 138 -24.63 -4.01 -2.54
N VAL A 139 -24.24 -4.27 -3.79
CA VAL A 139 -22.81 -4.38 -4.17
C VAL A 139 -22.06 -3.06 -3.90
N HIS A 140 -22.65 -1.92 -4.24
CA HIS A 140 -22.03 -0.61 -3.97
C HIS A 140 -21.86 -0.35 -2.47
N LEU A 141 -22.84 -0.74 -1.65
CA LEU A 141 -22.74 -0.62 -0.21
C LEU A 141 -21.61 -1.50 0.33
N TYR A 142 -21.51 -2.74 -0.15
CA TYR A 142 -20.45 -3.67 0.24
C TYR A 142 -19.05 -3.16 -0.13
N LEU A 143 -18.88 -2.61 -1.34
CA LEU A 143 -17.61 -2.01 -1.78
C LEU A 143 -17.25 -0.76 -0.97
N ASN A 144 -18.23 0.03 -0.55
CA ASN A 144 -17.98 1.16 0.35
C ASN A 144 -17.56 0.70 1.74
N LEU A 145 -18.18 -0.35 2.28
CA LEU A 145 -17.79 -0.92 3.58
C LEU A 145 -16.36 -1.46 3.55
N THR A 146 -16.01 -2.23 2.53
CA THR A 146 -14.63 -2.74 2.38
C THR A 146 -13.63 -1.61 2.19
N PHE A 147 -13.99 -0.55 1.45
CA PHE A 147 -13.17 0.66 1.35
C PHE A 147 -12.94 1.34 2.71
N LEU A 148 -13.99 1.47 3.54
CA LEU A 148 -13.85 2.01 4.90
C LEU A 148 -12.97 1.13 5.79
N THR A 149 -13.03 -0.20 5.64
CA THR A 149 -12.12 -1.10 6.36
C THR A 149 -10.66 -0.96 5.89
N LEU A 150 -10.42 -0.64 4.62
CA LEU A 150 -9.09 -0.29 4.13
C LEU A 150 -8.55 0.98 4.78
N LEU A 151 -9.38 2.03 4.87
CA LEU A 151 -9.02 3.25 5.58
C LEU A 151 -8.72 2.98 7.06
N ALA A 152 -9.57 2.20 7.73
CA ALA A 152 -9.35 1.79 9.12
C ALA A 152 -8.05 0.97 9.28
N GLY A 153 -7.74 0.10 8.32
CA GLY A 153 -6.50 -0.68 8.27
C GLY A 153 -5.26 0.21 8.13
N VAL A 154 -5.28 1.19 7.22
CA VAL A 154 -4.19 2.18 7.05
C VAL A 154 -3.95 2.97 8.33
N ILE A 155 -5.02 3.45 8.98
CA ILE A 155 -4.94 4.18 10.25
C ILE A 155 -4.36 3.28 11.35
N THR A 156 -4.89 2.07 11.50
CA THR A 156 -4.44 1.09 12.50
C THR A 156 -2.96 0.76 12.33
N TYR A 157 -2.54 0.48 11.08
CA TYR A 157 -1.15 0.20 10.76
C TYR A 157 -0.24 1.40 11.05
N SER A 158 -0.64 2.61 10.64
CA SER A 158 0.16 3.83 10.88
C SER A 158 0.37 4.11 12.37
N ILE A 159 -0.68 3.93 13.18
CA ILE A 159 -0.60 4.08 14.64
C ILE A 159 0.31 3.00 15.23
N ASN A 160 0.19 1.75 14.81
CA ASN A 160 1.05 0.66 15.28
C ASN A 160 2.52 0.91 14.90
N LEU A 161 2.78 1.30 13.65
CA LEU A 161 4.12 1.64 13.16
C LEU A 161 4.73 2.75 14.01
N PHE A 162 3.98 3.82 14.25
CA PHE A 162 4.44 4.92 15.11
C PHE A 162 4.76 4.44 16.53
N LYS A 163 3.83 3.72 17.18
CA LYS A 163 3.98 3.27 18.56
C LYS A 163 5.17 2.32 18.75
N VAL A 164 5.35 1.37 17.84
CA VAL A 164 6.42 0.37 17.93
C VAL A 164 7.77 1.00 17.59
N ASN A 165 7.85 1.80 16.52
CA ASN A 165 9.14 2.26 16.03
C ASN A 165 9.65 3.52 16.75
N SER A 166 8.77 4.35 17.33
CA SER A 166 9.18 5.55 18.07
C SER A 166 10.12 5.24 19.24
N SER A 167 9.93 4.11 19.92
CA SER A 167 10.81 3.65 21.00
C SER A 167 12.09 2.97 20.51
N ILE A 168 12.09 2.42 19.29
CA ILE A 168 13.22 1.63 18.76
C ILE A 168 14.17 2.49 17.93
N TYR A 169 13.64 3.38 17.09
CA TYR A 169 14.37 4.16 16.09
C TYR A 169 14.37 5.67 16.42
N GLY A 170 13.58 6.10 17.40
CA GLY A 170 13.40 7.51 17.72
C GLY A 170 12.39 8.21 16.82
N LEU A 171 11.96 9.39 17.27
CA LEU A 171 10.86 10.14 16.67
C LEU A 171 11.10 10.49 15.18
N PRO A 172 12.25 11.04 14.75
CA PRO A 172 12.39 11.53 13.39
C PRO A 172 12.37 10.40 12.35
N GLN A 173 13.08 9.31 12.61
CA GLN A 173 13.10 8.15 11.71
C GLN A 173 11.72 7.49 11.63
N THR A 174 11.01 7.42 12.75
CA THR A 174 9.64 6.92 12.80
C THR A 174 8.67 7.78 11.98
N LEU A 175 8.77 9.11 12.09
CA LEU A 175 7.98 10.02 11.26
C LEU A 175 8.31 9.84 9.77
N MET A 176 9.58 9.60 9.39
CA MET A 176 9.92 9.28 8.01
C MET A 176 9.24 7.99 7.52
N GLN A 177 9.23 6.95 8.34
CA GLN A 177 8.58 5.67 8.01
C GLN A 177 7.07 5.85 7.86
N VAL A 178 6.42 6.50 8.82
CA VAL A 178 4.96 6.78 8.79
C VAL A 178 4.61 7.63 7.57
N GLY A 179 5.32 8.74 7.35
CA GLY A 179 5.08 9.62 6.20
C GLY A 179 5.22 8.90 4.85
N THR A 180 6.28 8.12 4.68
CA THR A 180 6.49 7.32 3.46
C THR A 180 5.41 6.25 3.28
N SER A 181 5.01 5.58 4.38
CA SER A 181 3.95 4.56 4.34
C SER A 181 2.58 5.15 4.00
N LEU A 182 2.26 6.36 4.44
CA LEU A 182 1.04 7.08 4.09
C LEU A 182 1.03 7.49 2.62
N ILE A 183 2.17 7.91 2.07
CA ILE A 183 2.29 8.19 0.63
C ILE A 183 2.01 6.91 -0.18
N LEU A 184 2.60 5.77 0.19
CA LEU A 184 2.30 4.48 -0.44
C LEU A 184 0.81 4.08 -0.28
N ALA A 185 0.24 4.29 0.91
CA ALA A 185 -1.17 4.00 1.18
C ALA A 185 -2.12 4.86 0.33
N SER A 186 -1.76 6.12 0.05
CA SER A 186 -2.56 6.98 -0.83
C SER A 186 -2.62 6.47 -2.27
N ILE A 187 -1.52 5.89 -2.78
CA ILE A 187 -1.48 5.29 -4.12
C ILE A 187 -2.38 4.04 -4.15
N LEU A 188 -2.33 3.22 -3.10
CA LEU A 188 -3.21 2.06 -2.95
C LEU A 188 -4.69 2.49 -2.88
N LEU A 189 -5.04 3.47 -2.05
CA LEU A 189 -6.41 3.98 -1.94
C LEU A 189 -6.94 4.49 -3.29
N LEU A 190 -6.12 5.20 -4.05
CA LEU A 190 -6.51 5.73 -5.36
C LEU A 190 -6.83 4.61 -6.37
N SER A 191 -6.12 3.49 -6.28
CA SER A 191 -6.33 2.32 -7.15
C SER A 191 -7.57 1.47 -6.83
N THR A 192 -8.36 1.82 -5.80
CA THR A 192 -9.57 1.06 -5.43
C THR A 192 -10.78 1.31 -6.33
N PHE A 193 -10.72 2.35 -7.17
CA PHE A 193 -11.83 2.73 -8.04
C PHE A 193 -13.16 3.05 -7.33
N ASN A 194 -13.09 3.45 -6.05
CA ASN A 194 -14.24 3.89 -5.26
C ASN A 194 -14.50 5.41 -5.44
N PRO A 195 -15.75 5.92 -5.43
CA PRO A 195 -16.02 7.37 -5.48
C PRO A 195 -15.32 8.19 -4.37
N LEU A 196 -15.08 7.58 -3.21
CA LEU A 196 -14.37 8.18 -2.08
C LEU A 196 -12.83 8.09 -2.22
N SER A 197 -12.31 7.31 -3.17
CA SER A 197 -10.88 7.02 -3.30
C SER A 197 -10.05 8.27 -3.55
N LEU A 198 -10.46 9.15 -4.47
CA LEU A 198 -9.71 10.34 -4.82
C LEU A 198 -9.58 11.34 -3.65
N PRO A 199 -10.69 11.83 -3.03
CA PRO A 199 -10.58 12.80 -1.94
C PRO A 199 -9.84 12.25 -0.72
N THR A 200 -10.04 10.96 -0.40
CA THR A 200 -9.31 10.31 0.70
C THR A 200 -7.83 10.14 0.39
N SER A 201 -7.47 9.76 -0.84
CA SER A 201 -6.07 9.65 -1.27
C SER A 201 -5.35 11.00 -1.21
N ILE A 202 -6.02 12.09 -1.62
CA ILE A 202 -5.49 13.46 -1.51
C ILE A 202 -5.25 13.83 -0.04
N ALA A 203 -6.20 13.52 0.85
CA ALA A 203 -6.02 13.78 2.28
C ALA A 203 -4.85 12.97 2.88
N VAL A 204 -4.77 11.68 2.55
CA VAL A 204 -3.73 10.76 3.05
C VAL A 204 -2.34 11.13 2.50
N VAL A 205 -2.20 11.45 1.21
CA VAL A 205 -0.91 11.87 0.64
C VAL A 205 -0.46 13.22 1.22
N THR A 206 -1.39 14.15 1.45
CA THR A 206 -1.08 15.44 2.09
C THR A 206 -0.55 15.21 3.51
N CYS A 207 -1.21 14.34 4.29
CA CYS A 207 -0.74 13.94 5.62
C CYS A 207 0.63 13.25 5.56
N GLY A 208 0.83 12.32 4.61
CA GLY A 208 2.10 11.63 4.43
C GLY A 208 3.26 12.57 4.10
N LEU A 209 3.02 13.52 3.19
CA LEU A 209 3.99 14.56 2.85
C LEU A 209 4.30 15.46 4.06
N THR A 210 3.30 15.99 4.76
CA THR A 210 3.57 16.87 5.91
C THR A 210 4.36 16.16 7.01
N VAL A 211 4.04 14.90 7.30
CA VAL A 211 4.77 14.06 8.26
C VAL A 211 6.21 13.79 7.81
N LEU A 212 6.41 13.35 6.56
CA LEU A 212 7.74 13.06 5.99
C LEU A 212 8.64 14.30 6.00
N TYR A 213 8.09 15.45 5.61
CA TYR A 213 8.85 16.69 5.56
C TYR A 213 9.15 17.25 6.95
N THR A 214 8.24 17.08 7.91
CA THR A 214 8.52 17.42 9.31
C THR A 214 9.73 16.63 9.81
N ALA A 215 9.76 15.32 9.55
CA ALA A 215 10.89 14.46 9.88
C ALA A 215 12.19 14.90 9.22
N MET A 216 12.17 15.21 7.91
CA MET A 216 13.33 15.69 7.19
C MET A 216 13.84 17.04 7.70
N THR A 217 12.96 17.96 8.10
CA THR A 217 13.39 19.24 8.69
C THR A 217 14.07 19.07 10.04
N TYR A 218 13.68 18.04 10.81
CA TYR A 218 14.35 17.71 12.07
C TYR A 218 15.74 17.13 11.84
N LEU A 219 15.86 16.16 10.92
CA LEU A 219 17.13 15.48 10.64
C LEU A 219 18.12 16.34 9.85
N VAL A 220 17.64 17.21 8.95
CA VAL A 220 18.47 18.02 8.06
C VAL A 220 18.26 19.51 8.31
N ASN A 221 18.59 19.95 9.52
CA ASN A 221 18.35 21.34 9.96
C ASN A 221 19.03 22.38 9.04
N GLN A 222 20.26 22.11 8.57
CA GLN A 222 21.02 23.03 7.72
C GLN A 222 20.37 23.33 6.35
N ARG A 223 19.37 22.53 5.91
CA ARG A 223 18.70 22.69 4.62
C ARG A 223 17.19 22.87 4.72
N LYS A 224 16.68 23.30 5.88
CA LYS A 224 15.25 23.49 6.15
C LYS A 224 14.52 24.29 5.06
N ARG A 225 15.12 25.36 4.52
CA ARG A 225 14.50 26.17 3.45
C ARG A 225 14.26 25.36 2.16
N ARG A 226 15.20 24.49 1.77
CA ARG A 226 15.04 23.62 0.58
C ARG A 226 13.98 22.54 0.81
N THR A 227 13.94 21.97 2.01
CA THR A 227 12.91 21.00 2.40
C THR A 227 11.51 21.65 2.39
N LEU A 228 11.35 22.84 2.97
CA LEU A 228 10.05 23.55 2.97
C LEU A 228 9.60 23.99 1.58
N THR A 229 10.51 24.48 0.74
CA THR A 229 10.18 24.86 -0.65
C THR A 229 9.77 23.66 -1.48
N SER A 230 10.42 22.51 -1.29
CA SER A 230 10.00 21.27 -1.94
C SER A 230 8.60 20.81 -1.49
N LEU A 231 8.29 20.89 -0.18
CA LEU A 231 6.94 20.58 0.31
C LEU A 231 5.90 21.48 -0.36
N ALA A 232 6.18 22.79 -0.43
CA ALA A 232 5.29 23.74 -1.08
C ALA A 232 5.05 23.38 -2.56
N CYS A 233 6.10 23.03 -3.31
CA CYS A 233 5.95 22.56 -4.70
C CYS A 233 5.02 21.34 -4.80
N MET A 234 5.20 20.34 -3.94
CA MET A 234 4.35 19.13 -3.96
C MET A 234 2.90 19.42 -3.55
N LEU A 235 2.66 20.29 -2.57
CA LEU A 235 1.31 20.68 -2.15
C LEU A 235 0.59 21.54 -3.21
N VAL A 236 1.34 22.40 -3.93
CA VAL A 236 0.80 23.15 -5.07
C VAL A 236 0.40 22.20 -6.20
N ALA A 237 1.24 21.20 -6.52
CA ALA A 237 0.90 20.18 -7.51
C ALA A 237 -0.39 19.44 -7.15
N LEU A 238 -0.53 19.00 -5.89
CA LEU A 238 -1.74 18.34 -5.39
C LEU A 238 -2.97 19.26 -5.44
N SER A 239 -2.81 20.54 -5.11
CA SER A 239 -3.89 21.53 -5.19
C SER A 239 -4.38 21.70 -6.63
N ILE A 240 -3.47 21.77 -7.60
CA ILE A 240 -3.81 21.87 -9.03
C ILE A 240 -4.58 20.63 -9.49
N ILE A 241 -4.09 19.43 -9.15
CA ILE A 241 -4.77 18.16 -9.46
C ILE A 241 -6.19 18.17 -8.88
N THR A 242 -6.32 18.54 -7.59
CA THR A 242 -7.60 18.55 -6.87
C THR A 242 -8.61 19.53 -7.48
N LEU A 243 -8.18 20.76 -7.76
CA LEU A 243 -9.01 21.79 -8.39
C LEU A 243 -9.48 21.34 -9.77
N ARG A 244 -8.58 20.73 -10.55
CA ARG A 244 -8.89 20.26 -11.90
C ARG A 244 -9.92 19.12 -11.89
N PHE A 245 -9.76 18.15 -10.98
CA PHE A 245 -10.74 17.06 -10.82
C PHE A 245 -12.12 17.60 -10.42
N THR A 246 -12.17 18.53 -9.47
CA THR A 246 -13.42 19.17 -9.04
C THR A 246 -14.07 19.97 -10.18
N TYR A 247 -13.28 20.73 -10.93
CA TYR A 247 -13.76 21.56 -12.05
C TYR A 247 -14.35 20.72 -13.18
N LEU A 248 -13.67 19.64 -13.58
CA LEU A 248 -14.10 18.84 -14.72
C LEU A 248 -15.33 17.97 -14.45
N ARG A 249 -15.77 17.87 -13.19
CA ARG A 249 -16.91 17.03 -12.71
C ARG A 249 -16.96 15.69 -13.42
N ILE A 250 -15.81 15.05 -13.61
CA ILE A 250 -15.73 13.84 -14.42
C ILE A 250 -16.47 12.74 -13.66
N PRO A 251 -17.54 12.16 -14.23
CA PRO A 251 -18.17 10.98 -13.65
C PRO A 251 -17.11 9.88 -13.60
N TYR A 252 -16.93 9.28 -12.43
CA TYR A 252 -15.88 8.28 -12.18
C TYR A 252 -15.90 7.10 -13.17
N ASN A 253 -17.06 6.85 -13.79
CA ASN A 253 -17.32 5.71 -14.65
C ASN A 253 -17.12 5.98 -16.15
N ASP A 254 -16.82 7.22 -16.55
CA ASP A 254 -16.67 7.61 -17.97
C ASP A 254 -15.20 7.87 -18.31
N VAL A 255 -14.46 6.77 -18.46
CA VAL A 255 -13.01 6.78 -18.75
C VAL A 255 -12.71 7.47 -20.08
N GLU A 256 -13.62 7.39 -21.07
CA GLU A 256 -13.44 8.03 -22.36
C GLU A 256 -13.55 9.56 -22.26
N LEU A 257 -14.56 10.05 -21.54
CA LEU A 257 -14.67 11.47 -21.23
C LEU A 257 -13.49 11.97 -20.37
N PHE A 258 -13.01 11.13 -19.44
CA PHE A 258 -11.82 11.41 -18.64
C PHE A 258 -10.59 11.61 -19.51
N LEU A 259 -10.28 10.63 -20.36
CA LEU A 259 -9.11 10.65 -21.24
C LEU A 259 -9.18 11.81 -22.23
N THR A 260 -10.36 12.07 -22.80
CA THR A 260 -10.56 13.17 -23.75
C THR A 260 -10.33 14.54 -23.10
N LYS A 261 -10.87 14.75 -21.89
CA LYS A 261 -10.65 16.00 -21.12
C LYS A 261 -9.22 16.14 -20.61
N LEU A 262 -8.54 15.02 -20.32
CA LEU A 262 -7.14 14.99 -19.93
C LEU A 262 -6.22 15.39 -21.09
N ILE A 263 -6.49 14.86 -22.29
CA ILE A 263 -5.74 15.15 -23.52
C ILE A 263 -5.91 16.62 -23.93
N ASN A 264 -7.14 17.15 -23.89
CA ASN A 264 -7.43 18.50 -24.38
C ASN A 264 -6.79 19.62 -23.54
N ASP A 265 -6.57 19.40 -22.25
CA ASP A 265 -5.99 20.38 -21.31
C ASP A 265 -4.76 19.79 -20.58
N TRP A 266 -3.97 19.00 -21.32
CA TRP A 266 -2.84 18.22 -20.78
C TRP A 266 -1.83 19.10 -20.03
N LEU A 267 -1.62 20.35 -20.46
CA LEU A 267 -0.61 21.23 -19.87
C LEU A 267 -0.90 21.60 -18.41
N LEU A 268 -2.14 22.01 -18.09
CA LEU A 268 -2.54 22.38 -16.72
C LEU A 268 -2.93 21.17 -15.87
N SER A 269 -3.49 20.13 -16.49
CA SER A 269 -4.01 18.96 -15.77
C SER A 269 -2.95 17.89 -15.47
N THR A 270 -1.86 17.84 -16.26
CA THR A 270 -0.83 16.79 -16.12
C THR A 270 0.57 17.35 -16.04
N LEU A 271 1.02 18.16 -17.02
CA LEU A 271 2.41 18.62 -17.07
C LEU A 271 2.81 19.52 -15.91
N LEU A 272 1.99 20.53 -15.60
CA LEU A 272 2.34 21.49 -14.55
C LEU A 272 2.44 20.82 -13.16
N PRO A 273 1.46 20.02 -12.70
CA PRO A 273 1.62 19.22 -11.48
C PRO A 273 2.82 18.28 -11.53
N TRP A 274 3.04 17.59 -12.65
CA TRP A 274 4.18 16.69 -12.83
C TRP A 274 5.53 17.42 -12.67
N ALA A 275 5.67 18.59 -13.29
CA ALA A 275 6.87 19.42 -13.23
C ALA A 275 7.08 19.98 -11.81
N MET A 276 6.02 20.40 -11.13
CA MET A 276 6.10 20.88 -9.74
C MET A 276 6.58 19.78 -8.79
N VAL A 277 6.08 18.55 -8.91
CA VAL A 277 6.59 17.42 -8.12
C VAL A 277 8.04 17.12 -8.48
N LEU A 278 8.42 17.13 -9.76
CA LEU A 278 9.80 16.92 -10.18
C LEU A 278 10.75 17.97 -9.59
N ILE A 279 10.37 19.26 -9.62
CA ILE A 279 11.15 20.34 -8.99
C ILE A 279 11.30 20.09 -7.49
N GLY A 280 10.21 19.71 -6.81
CA GLY A 280 10.28 19.33 -5.39
C GLY A 280 11.28 18.20 -5.14
N LEU A 281 11.18 17.09 -5.90
CA LEU A 281 12.11 15.98 -5.81
C LEU A 281 13.57 16.41 -6.09
N LEU A 282 13.82 17.31 -7.03
CA LEU A 282 15.19 17.81 -7.28
C LEU A 282 15.69 18.68 -6.11
N LEU A 283 14.85 19.52 -5.52
CA LEU A 283 15.20 20.32 -4.33
C LEU A 283 15.56 19.46 -3.12
N LEU A 284 14.91 18.30 -2.99
CA LEU A 284 15.17 17.32 -1.93
C LEU A 284 16.43 16.48 -2.14
N TYR A 285 17.09 16.51 -3.32
CA TYR A 285 18.32 15.74 -3.55
C TYR A 285 19.40 15.99 -2.49
N HIS A 286 19.62 17.26 -2.17
CA HIS A 286 20.62 17.67 -1.19
C HIS A 286 20.23 17.24 0.23
N PRO A 287 19.01 17.52 0.73
CA PRO A 287 18.53 16.92 1.99
C PRO A 287 18.63 15.39 2.03
N ALA A 288 18.25 14.69 0.96
CA ALA A 288 18.34 13.24 0.87
C ALA A 288 19.78 12.73 0.93
N ARG A 289 20.74 13.46 0.35
CA ARG A 289 22.18 13.15 0.47
C ARG A 289 22.70 13.32 1.88
N ASP A 290 22.28 14.36 2.60
CA ASP A 290 22.68 14.56 3.99
C ASP A 290 22.07 13.48 4.88
N LEU A 291 20.80 13.15 4.66
CA LEU A 291 20.13 12.04 5.33
C LEU A 291 20.82 10.69 5.04
N ALA A 292 21.25 10.44 3.80
CA ALA A 292 21.98 9.22 3.46
C ALA A 292 23.29 9.07 4.26
N ARG A 293 23.94 10.19 4.61
CA ARG A 293 25.12 10.20 5.50
C ARG A 293 24.73 9.88 6.93
N GLU A 294 23.65 10.49 7.43
CA GLU A 294 23.12 10.24 8.78
C GLU A 294 22.71 8.78 8.98
N LEU A 295 22.06 8.19 7.97
CA LEU A 295 21.68 6.78 7.93
C LEU A 295 22.86 5.85 7.65
N ASN A 296 24.05 6.38 7.37
CA ASN A 296 25.22 5.63 6.89
C ASN A 296 24.89 4.65 5.74
N SER A 297 23.97 5.04 4.84
CA SER A 297 23.50 4.20 3.75
C SER A 297 23.68 4.90 2.40
N ARG A 298 24.70 4.48 1.65
CA ARG A 298 24.85 4.87 0.24
C ARG A 298 23.68 4.36 -0.61
N ARG A 299 23.06 3.24 -0.23
CA ARG A 299 21.92 2.65 -0.94
C ARG A 299 20.72 3.59 -0.92
N PHE A 300 20.47 4.27 0.21
CA PHE A 300 19.40 5.25 0.33
C PHE A 300 19.46 6.32 -0.78
N LEU A 301 20.65 6.87 -1.06
CA LEU A 301 20.80 7.89 -2.11
C LEU A 301 20.53 7.34 -3.52
N HIS A 302 20.94 6.10 -3.81
CA HIS A 302 20.65 5.46 -5.10
C HIS A 302 19.15 5.19 -5.26
N ILE A 303 18.48 4.74 -4.19
CA ILE A 303 17.02 4.56 -4.17
C ILE A 303 16.32 5.91 -4.39
N TYR A 304 16.82 6.98 -3.76
CA TYR A 304 16.30 8.33 -3.98
C TYR A 304 16.45 8.78 -5.43
N ILE A 305 17.60 8.54 -6.06
CA ILE A 305 17.80 8.85 -7.49
C ILE A 305 16.82 8.04 -8.36
N ALA A 306 16.62 6.75 -8.05
CA ALA A 306 15.64 5.92 -8.74
C ALA A 306 14.21 6.44 -8.55
N LEU A 307 13.87 7.01 -7.40
CA LEU A 307 12.59 7.69 -7.17
C LEU A 307 12.40 8.88 -8.12
N VAL A 308 13.43 9.73 -8.26
CA VAL A 308 13.38 10.88 -9.18
C VAL A 308 13.23 10.41 -10.63
N ILE A 309 14.04 9.43 -11.06
CA ILE A 309 13.96 8.84 -12.40
C ILE A 309 12.58 8.23 -12.64
N GLY A 310 12.06 7.48 -11.67
CA GLY A 310 10.72 6.90 -11.71
C GLY A 310 9.66 7.97 -11.95
N TRP A 311 9.68 9.06 -11.18
CA TRP A 311 8.77 10.19 -11.36
C TRP A 311 8.92 10.84 -12.73
N THR A 312 10.15 11.08 -13.20
CA THR A 312 10.40 11.63 -14.54
C THR A 312 9.79 10.75 -15.63
N LEU A 313 9.85 9.43 -15.45
CA LEU A 313 9.30 8.46 -16.39
C LEU A 313 7.79 8.21 -16.22
N THR A 314 7.09 8.80 -15.24
CA THR A 314 5.64 8.54 -15.00
C THR A 314 4.74 8.96 -16.16
N ILE A 315 5.25 9.77 -17.09
CA ILE A 315 4.60 10.03 -18.39
C ILE A 315 4.36 8.71 -19.15
N VAL A 316 5.19 7.71 -18.92
CA VAL A 316 5.03 6.33 -19.38
C VAL A 316 4.69 5.44 -18.19
N VAL A 317 3.84 4.43 -18.40
CA VAL A 317 3.37 3.51 -17.35
C VAL A 317 4.51 2.90 -16.52
N ILE A 318 5.67 2.62 -17.14
CA ILE A 318 6.86 2.07 -16.48
C ILE A 318 7.33 2.96 -15.31
N GLY A 319 7.23 4.29 -15.44
CA GLY A 319 7.67 5.20 -14.38
C GLY A 319 6.87 5.07 -13.09
N ILE A 320 5.58 4.73 -13.17
CA ILE A 320 4.74 4.49 -11.98
C ILE A 320 5.29 3.31 -11.18
N PHE A 321 5.63 2.20 -11.86
CA PHE A 321 6.21 1.02 -11.21
C PHE A 321 7.57 1.31 -10.58
N VAL A 322 8.44 2.05 -11.27
CA VAL A 322 9.76 2.45 -10.74
C VAL A 322 9.59 3.35 -9.51
N PHE A 323 8.68 4.32 -9.58
CA PHE A 323 8.42 5.27 -8.49
C PHE A 323 7.87 4.58 -7.24
N THR A 324 6.84 3.73 -7.38
CA THR A 324 6.24 3.00 -6.24
C THR A 324 7.23 2.02 -5.62
N THR A 325 8.03 1.33 -6.45
CA THR A 325 9.09 0.43 -5.98
C THR A 325 10.17 1.20 -5.22
N ALA A 326 10.58 2.37 -5.72
CA ALA A 326 11.57 3.21 -5.03
C ALA A 326 11.05 3.72 -3.69
N LEU A 327 9.77 4.11 -3.58
CA LEU A 327 9.16 4.46 -2.29
C LEU A 327 9.16 3.29 -1.30
N LEU A 328 8.81 2.09 -1.76
CA LEU A 328 8.82 0.89 -0.92
C LEU A 328 10.25 0.57 -0.45
N LEU A 329 11.23 0.57 -1.36
CA LEU A 329 12.63 0.35 -1.01
C LEU A 329 13.16 1.43 -0.07
N MET A 330 12.74 2.68 -0.23
CA MET A 330 13.09 3.77 0.67
C MET A 330 12.55 3.52 2.07
N LEU A 331 11.27 3.13 2.20
CA LEU A 331 10.68 2.73 3.48
C LEU A 331 11.48 1.58 4.11
N LEU A 332 11.77 0.52 3.37
CA LEU A 332 12.54 -0.62 3.88
C LEU A 332 13.96 -0.21 4.29
N GLU A 333 14.62 0.67 3.56
CA GLU A 333 15.97 1.13 3.90
C GLU A 333 15.99 1.97 5.18
N ILE A 334 15.01 2.87 5.37
CA ILE A 334 14.83 3.64 6.62
C ILE A 334 14.62 2.71 7.82
N THR A 335 14.03 1.54 7.61
CA THR A 335 13.77 0.58 8.70
C THR A 335 14.96 -0.29 9.12
N LYS A 336 16.03 -0.33 8.33
CA LYS A 336 17.24 -1.14 8.64
C LYS A 336 18.18 -0.46 9.60
N THR A 337 18.22 0.86 9.57
CA THR A 337 19.16 1.66 10.35
C THR A 337 18.57 1.86 11.73
N ARG A 338 19.08 1.13 12.73
CA ARG A 338 18.79 1.47 14.13
C ARG A 338 19.25 2.92 14.34
N GLY A 339 18.38 3.75 14.89
CA GLY A 339 18.80 5.06 15.38
C GLY A 339 19.98 4.88 16.35
N PRO A 340 20.81 5.92 16.57
CA PRO A 340 21.75 5.87 17.68
C PRO A 340 20.93 5.48 18.91
N ALA A 341 21.31 4.36 19.55
CA ALA A 341 20.65 3.91 20.76
C ALA A 341 20.50 5.14 21.65
N SER A 342 19.27 5.48 22.04
CA SER A 342 19.07 6.42 23.12
C SER A 342 19.84 5.84 24.29
N ILE A 343 20.99 6.45 24.58
CA ILE A 343 21.68 6.28 25.85
C ILE A 343 20.77 6.98 26.85
N GLU A 344 19.79 6.27 27.38
CA GLU A 344 19.13 6.56 28.66
C GLU A 344 18.81 5.24 29.37
#